data_AF-A0A2G2ZBB9-F1
#
_entry.id   AF-A0A2G2ZBB9-F1
#
_cell.length_a   1.000
_cell.length_b   1.000
_cell.length_c   1.000
_cell.angle_alpha   90.00
_cell.angle_beta   90.00
_cell.angle_gamma   90.00
#
_symmetry.space_group_name_H-M   'P 1'
#
loop_
_entity.id
_entity.type
_entity.pdbx_description
1 polymer ?
#
loop_
_entity_poly.entity_id
_entity_poly.type
_entity_poly.pdbx_seq_one_letter_code
_entity_poly.pdbx_strand_id
1 'polypeptide(L)'
;MIRGGGGAEVLAKKFGAAIVTLKHQYYGKSSPFKSLTTGNLKYLSSKQALFDLAAFRNFYQESLNVKLNRSNIENPWFVFGVSYAGALSAWFCLTFPHLACGSLARSTVVQTVYCFSEFDRQFGESAGPECKAALQEITQLVGGRGKGVLGMVPGPSWKRGGPGCGPGGEGGGGPGVVPTGRGWWNNSGLS
;
A
#
# COMPACT_ATOMS: atom_id res chain seq x y z
N MET A 1 -2.85 3.93 22.27
CA MET A 1 -2.93 2.46 22.24
C MET A 1 -4.22 2.13 21.50
N ILE A 2 -4.15 1.86 20.20
CA ILE A 2 -5.29 1.32 19.43
C ILE A 2 -4.96 -0.15 19.18
N ARG A 3 -5.72 -1.05 19.81
CA ARG A 3 -5.62 -2.50 19.63
C ARG A 3 -6.21 -2.86 18.26
N GLY A 4 -5.37 -2.86 17.23
CA GLY A 4 -5.73 -3.36 15.90
C GLY A 4 -5.62 -4.88 15.82
N GLY A 5 -6.73 -5.58 16.10
CA GLY A 5 -7.14 -6.84 15.45
C GLY A 5 -6.21 -8.06 15.45
N GLY A 6 -6.22 -8.82 16.56
CA GLY A 6 -6.23 -10.29 16.75
C GLY A 6 -5.48 -11.32 15.86
N GLY A 7 -5.20 -11.07 14.57
CA GLY A 7 -4.67 -12.10 13.66
C GLY A 7 -3.20 -12.44 13.92
N ALA A 8 -2.33 -11.43 13.93
CA ALA A 8 -0.90 -11.63 14.15
C ALA A 8 -0.58 -12.14 15.56
N GLU A 9 -1.34 -11.70 16.57
CA GLU A 9 -1.17 -12.15 17.97
C GLU A 9 -1.51 -13.63 18.15
N VAL A 10 -2.59 -14.11 17.52
CA VAL A 10 -2.97 -15.53 17.58
C VAL A 10 -1.91 -16.40 16.92
N LEU A 11 -1.40 -16.00 15.75
CA LEU A 11 -0.34 -16.72 15.06
C LEU A 11 0.97 -16.70 15.87
N ALA A 12 1.34 -15.54 16.41
CA ALA A 12 2.54 -15.42 17.22
C ALA A 12 2.49 -16.32 18.46
N LYS A 13 1.36 -16.35 19.17
CA LYS A 13 1.16 -17.28 20.30
C LYS A 13 1.28 -18.74 19.87
N LYS A 14 0.67 -19.12 18.74
CA LYS A 14 0.71 -20.50 18.22
C LYS A 14 2.14 -20.95 17.84
N PHE A 15 2.94 -20.05 17.29
CA PHE A 15 4.30 -20.36 16.81
C PHE A 15 5.41 -19.95 17.80
N GLY A 16 5.06 -19.42 18.98
CA GLY A 16 6.04 -18.87 19.93
C GLY A 16 6.87 -17.71 19.34
N ALA A 17 6.30 -16.96 18.39
CA ALA A 17 7.00 -15.92 17.65
C ALA A 17 6.95 -14.57 18.37
N ALA A 18 8.00 -13.76 18.18
CA ALA A 18 8.00 -12.37 18.58
C ALA A 18 7.20 -11.52 17.57
N ILE A 19 6.50 -10.50 18.07
CA ILE A 19 5.82 -9.51 17.22
C ILE A 19 6.56 -8.19 17.31
N VAL A 20 6.88 -7.62 16.15
CA VAL A 20 7.51 -6.32 16.03
C VAL A 20 6.67 -5.43 15.12
N THR A 21 6.31 -4.25 15.61
CA THR A 21 5.53 -3.27 14.85
C THR A 21 6.41 -2.08 14.49
N LEU A 22 6.47 -1.79 13.20
CA LEU A 22 7.27 -0.69 12.66
C LEU A 22 6.41 0.52 12.33
N LYS A 23 6.94 1.71 12.62
CA LYS A 23 6.34 2.97 12.15
C LYS A 23 7.00 3.38 10.85
N HIS A 24 6.18 3.53 9.81
CA HIS A 24 6.60 4.00 8.52
C HIS A 24 7.25 5.40 8.61
N GLN A 25 8.29 5.64 7.82
CA GLN A 25 8.91 6.96 7.72
C GLN A 25 7.87 8.05 7.38
N TYR A 26 8.04 9.24 7.95
CA TYR A 26 7.12 10.37 7.93
C TYR A 26 5.80 10.20 8.71
N TYR A 27 5.57 9.07 9.40
CA TYR A 27 4.37 8.86 10.21
C TYR A 27 4.65 8.87 11.72
N GLY A 28 3.86 9.66 12.44
CA GLY A 28 3.96 9.79 13.89
C GLY A 28 5.30 10.40 14.31
N LYS A 29 6.08 9.66 15.11
CA LYS A 29 7.41 10.10 15.58
C LYS A 29 8.56 9.61 14.67
N SER A 30 8.25 8.84 13.64
CA SER A 30 9.25 8.33 12.70
C SER A 30 9.40 9.32 11.56
N SER A 31 10.16 10.40 11.74
CA SER A 31 10.37 11.41 10.70
C SER A 31 11.85 11.80 10.62
N PRO A 32 12.47 11.76 9.42
CA PRO A 32 13.86 12.20 9.25
C PRO A 32 14.00 13.73 9.36
N PHE A 33 12.91 14.47 9.17
CA PHE A 33 12.89 15.93 9.24
C PHE A 33 11.94 16.42 10.33
N LYS A 34 12.26 17.58 10.92
CA LYS A 34 11.39 18.27 11.88
C LYS A 34 10.15 18.89 11.23
N SER A 35 10.26 19.33 9.98
CA SER A 35 9.18 19.97 9.22
C SER A 35 8.82 19.16 7.97
N LEU A 36 7.53 19.08 7.67
CA LEU A 36 6.96 18.35 6.53
C LEU A 36 6.69 19.28 5.35
N THR A 37 7.73 19.97 4.87
CA THR A 37 7.66 20.76 3.64
C THR A 37 7.75 19.85 2.42
N THR A 38 7.22 20.28 1.26
CA THR A 38 7.28 19.49 0.01
C THR A 38 8.70 19.03 -0.34
N GLY A 39 9.69 19.89 -0.13
CA GLY A 39 11.11 19.54 -0.35
C GLY A 39 11.61 18.44 0.61
N ASN A 40 11.12 18.38 1.84
CA ASN A 40 11.47 17.35 2.82
C ASN A 40 10.74 16.03 2.59
N LEU A 41 9.64 16.02 1.82
CA LEU A 41 8.88 14.81 1.47
C LEU A 41 9.47 14.06 0.27
N LYS A 42 10.58 14.52 -0.31
CA LYS A 42 11.21 13.86 -1.48
C LYS A 42 11.60 12.39 -1.24
N TYR A 43 11.79 11.97 0.01
CA TYR A 43 12.09 10.56 0.34
C TYR A 43 10.85 9.76 0.75
N LEU A 44 9.67 10.39 0.86
CA LEU A 44 8.41 9.71 1.14
C LEU A 44 7.97 8.91 -0.09
N SER A 45 8.48 7.68 -0.19
CA SER A 45 8.14 6.74 -1.25
C SER A 45 8.01 5.32 -0.70
N SER A 46 7.18 4.50 -1.36
CA SER A 46 7.05 3.09 -1.00
C SER A 46 8.34 2.31 -1.23
N LYS A 47 9.13 2.68 -2.26
CA LYS A 47 10.46 2.10 -2.49
C LYS A 47 11.37 2.33 -1.29
N GLN A 48 11.50 3.57 -0.83
CA GLN A 48 12.32 3.87 0.35
C GLN A 48 11.82 3.12 1.59
N ALA A 49 10.51 3.08 1.80
CA ALA A 49 9.92 2.36 2.94
C ALA A 49 10.28 0.86 2.95
N LEU A 50 10.36 0.21 1.77
CA LEU A 50 10.79 -1.18 1.65
C LEU A 50 12.27 -1.36 2.03
N PHE A 51 13.14 -0.42 1.66
CA PHE A 51 14.54 -0.43 2.10
C PHE A 51 14.67 -0.19 3.60
N ASP A 52 13.87 0.70 4.18
CA ASP A 52 13.84 0.92 5.63
C ASP A 52 13.41 -0.35 6.38
N LEU A 53 12.41 -1.08 5.86
CA LEU A 53 11.98 -2.38 6.37
C LEU A 53 13.11 -3.42 6.33
N ALA A 54 13.86 -3.50 5.23
CA ALA A 54 14.97 -4.44 5.07
C ALA A 54 16.13 -4.12 6.04
N ALA A 55 16.50 -2.84 6.13
CA ALA A 55 17.53 -2.35 7.04
C ALA A 55 17.14 -2.63 8.50
N PHE A 56 15.89 -2.35 8.88
CA PHE A 56 15.40 -2.65 10.21
C PHE A 56 15.43 -4.16 10.53
N ARG A 57 14.95 -5.01 9.61
CA ARG A 57 14.94 -6.47 9.81
C ARG A 57 16.35 -6.97 10.11
N ASN A 58 17.34 -6.56 9.33
CA ASN A 58 18.73 -6.97 9.52
C ASN A 58 19.29 -6.45 10.85
N PHE A 59 19.07 -5.17 11.15
CA PHE A 59 19.47 -4.59 12.43
C PHE A 59 18.86 -5.32 13.63
N TYR A 60 17.56 -5.65 13.56
CA TYR A 60 16.86 -6.30 14.66
C TYR A 60 17.28 -7.76 14.81
N GLN A 61 17.47 -8.48 13.71
CA GLN A 61 18.00 -9.85 13.71
C GLN A 61 19.38 -9.90 14.38
N GLU A 62 20.29 -9.01 14.00
CA GLU A 62 21.62 -8.92 14.61
C GLU A 62 21.54 -8.55 16.09
N SER A 63 20.69 -7.58 16.43
CA SER A 63 20.46 -7.18 17.82
C SER A 63 19.92 -8.34 18.67
N LEU A 64 19.08 -9.22 18.11
CA LEU A 64 18.58 -10.41 18.79
C LEU A 64 19.68 -11.45 19.00
N ASN A 65 20.52 -11.67 17.99
CA ASN A 65 21.65 -12.60 18.06
C ASN A 65 22.61 -12.19 19.18
N VAL A 66 23.00 -10.92 19.23
CA VAL A 66 23.84 -10.36 20.30
C VAL A 66 23.18 -10.52 21.67
N LYS A 67 21.90 -10.16 21.81
CA LYS A 67 21.19 -10.23 23.11
C LYS A 67 21.02 -11.65 23.64
N LEU A 68 20.91 -12.64 22.76
CA LEU A 68 20.69 -14.03 23.13
C LEU A 68 21.99 -14.85 23.15
N ASN A 69 23.16 -14.21 22.98
CA ASN A 69 24.46 -14.86 22.83
C ASN A 69 24.45 -15.97 21.76
N ARG A 70 23.77 -15.71 20.64
CA ARG A 70 23.68 -16.60 19.49
C ARG A 70 24.56 -16.04 18.37
N SER A 71 25.37 -16.89 17.76
CA SER A 71 26.18 -16.52 16.59
C SER A 71 25.56 -17.06 15.32
N ASN A 72 25.36 -16.19 14.32
CA ASN A 72 24.97 -16.56 12.96
C ASN A 72 23.66 -17.37 12.83
N ILE A 73 22.68 -17.10 13.71
CA ILE A 73 21.34 -17.67 13.60
C ILE A 73 20.44 -16.70 12.82
N GLU A 74 19.67 -17.24 11.88
CA GLU A 74 18.65 -16.52 11.13
C GLU A 74 17.26 -16.99 11.55
N ASN A 75 16.44 -16.07 12.05
CA ASN A 75 15.05 -16.38 12.39
C ASN A 75 14.16 -16.27 11.14
N PRO A 76 13.13 -17.11 10.98
CA PRO A 76 12.16 -16.91 9.91
C PRO A 76 11.32 -15.65 10.17
N TRP A 77 11.25 -14.77 9.18
CA TRP A 77 10.47 -13.53 9.25
C TRP A 77 9.21 -13.64 8.40
N PHE A 78 8.07 -13.32 9.00
CA PHE A 78 6.78 -13.28 8.32
C PHE A 78 6.19 -11.87 8.44
N VAL A 79 5.80 -11.27 7.31
CA VAL A 79 5.39 -9.86 7.26
C VAL A 79 3.87 -9.73 7.24
N PHE A 80 3.32 -8.82 8.03
CA PHE A 80 1.89 -8.59 8.13
C PHE A 80 1.54 -7.17 7.71
N GLY A 81 0.43 -7.01 6.98
CA GLY A 81 -0.07 -5.68 6.64
C GLY A 81 -1.52 -5.66 6.17
N VAL A 82 -2.17 -4.50 6.33
CA VAL A 82 -3.52 -4.21 5.83
C VAL A 82 -3.50 -2.93 5.01
N SER A 83 -4.35 -2.83 3.98
CA SER A 83 -4.42 -1.64 3.11
C SER A 83 -3.04 -1.36 2.47
N TYR A 84 -2.55 -0.12 2.53
CA TYR A 84 -1.22 0.28 2.07
C TYR A 84 -0.09 -0.54 2.72
N ALA A 85 -0.17 -0.80 4.03
CA ALA A 85 0.81 -1.65 4.71
C ALA A 85 0.76 -3.10 4.23
N GLY A 86 -0.41 -3.57 3.76
CA GLY A 86 -0.55 -4.86 3.08
C GLY A 86 0.21 -4.88 1.75
N ALA A 87 0.25 -3.75 1.04
CA ALA A 87 0.91 -3.66 -0.25
C ALA A 87 2.42 -3.71 -0.03
N LEU A 88 2.91 -2.94 0.96
CA LEU A 88 4.29 -3.04 1.45
C LEU A 88 4.65 -4.46 1.90
N SER A 89 3.76 -5.15 2.62
CA SER A 89 3.98 -6.53 3.07
C SER A 89 4.21 -7.49 1.89
N ALA A 90 3.33 -7.44 0.87
CA ALA A 90 3.46 -8.25 -0.34
C ALA A 90 4.70 -7.87 -1.16
N TRP A 91 4.92 -6.57 -1.39
CA TRP A 91 6.08 -6.09 -2.14
C TRP A 91 7.40 -6.40 -1.43
N PHE A 92 7.44 -6.43 -0.10
CA PHE A 92 8.64 -6.78 0.66
C PHE A 92 9.07 -8.22 0.39
N CYS A 93 8.14 -9.18 0.44
CA CYS A 93 8.44 -10.57 0.10
C CYS A 93 8.88 -10.75 -1.35
N LEU A 94 8.31 -9.97 -2.28
CA LEU A 94 8.71 -10.02 -3.70
C LEU A 94 10.08 -9.38 -3.95
N THR A 95 10.40 -8.29 -3.25
CA THR A 95 11.64 -7.53 -3.45
C THR A 95 12.82 -8.17 -2.71
N PHE A 96 12.58 -8.69 -1.51
CA PHE A 96 13.59 -9.28 -0.63
C PHE A 96 13.20 -10.71 -0.20
N PRO A 97 13.11 -11.67 -1.15
CA PRO A 97 12.69 -13.04 -0.84
C PRO A 97 13.63 -13.77 0.12
N HIS A 98 14.88 -13.30 0.24
CA HIS A 98 15.86 -13.83 1.19
C HIS A 98 15.68 -13.30 2.63
N LEU A 99 14.89 -12.25 2.84
CA LEU A 99 14.70 -11.63 4.15
C LEU A 99 13.38 -12.02 4.84
N ALA A 100 12.41 -12.54 4.11
CA ALA A 100 11.11 -12.98 4.64
C ALA A 100 10.65 -14.29 3.99
N CYS A 101 10.13 -15.22 4.81
CA CYS A 101 9.61 -16.50 4.34
C CYS A 101 8.16 -16.40 3.82
N GLY A 102 7.46 -15.31 4.11
CA GLY A 102 6.10 -15.09 3.63
C GLY A 102 5.49 -13.79 4.14
N SER A 103 4.32 -13.45 3.57
CA SER A 103 3.54 -12.29 3.97
C SER A 103 2.04 -12.60 4.04
N LEU A 104 1.35 -11.86 4.90
CA LEU A 104 -0.11 -11.74 4.90
C LEU A 104 -0.48 -10.30 4.55
N ALA A 105 -1.11 -10.14 3.38
CA ALA A 105 -1.58 -8.85 2.87
C ALA A 105 -3.11 -8.87 2.81
N ARG A 106 -3.76 -8.12 3.71
CA ARG A 106 -5.22 -8.07 3.82
C ARG A 106 -5.77 -6.77 3.25
N SER A 107 -6.85 -6.86 2.46
CA SER A 107 -7.58 -5.68 1.92
C SER A 107 -6.63 -4.64 1.32
N THR A 108 -5.66 -5.13 0.53
CA THR A 108 -4.49 -4.36 0.12
C THR A 108 -4.65 -3.73 -1.26
N VAL A 109 -3.99 -2.59 -1.48
CA VAL A 109 -3.94 -1.89 -2.77
C VAL A 109 -2.55 -2.13 -3.40
N VAL A 110 -2.35 -3.32 -3.97
CA VAL A 110 -1.08 -3.69 -4.64
C VAL A 110 -0.92 -3.03 -6.02
N GLN A 111 -2.01 -2.53 -6.59
CA GLN A 111 -2.03 -1.82 -7.85
C GLN A 111 -2.67 -0.45 -7.65
N THR A 112 -1.92 0.59 -7.98
CA THR A 112 -2.41 1.98 -7.93
C THR A 112 -3.05 2.33 -9.26
N VAL A 113 -4.37 2.51 -9.26
CA VAL A 113 -5.15 2.90 -10.44
C VAL A 113 -5.57 4.36 -10.28
N TYR A 114 -5.24 5.21 -11.25
CA TYR A 114 -5.54 6.65 -11.19
C TYR A 114 -7.05 6.93 -11.25
N CYS A 115 -7.77 6.24 -12.14
CA CYS A 115 -9.23 6.28 -12.27
C CYS A 115 -9.80 4.91 -11.94
N PHE A 116 -10.17 4.67 -10.68
CA PHE A 116 -10.61 3.35 -10.22
C PHE A 116 -12.14 3.27 -10.08
N SER A 117 -12.85 3.41 -11.19
CA SER A 117 -14.33 3.40 -11.21
C SER A 117 -14.93 2.06 -10.79
N GLU A 118 -14.17 0.97 -10.90
CA GLU A 118 -14.58 -0.36 -10.45
C GLU A 118 -14.76 -0.41 -8.93
N PHE A 119 -13.99 0.36 -8.16
CA PHE A 119 -14.18 0.48 -6.71
C PHE A 119 -15.54 1.09 -6.40
N ASP A 120 -15.90 2.18 -7.07
CA ASP A 120 -17.19 2.85 -6.90
C ASP A 120 -18.35 1.95 -7.36
N ARG A 121 -18.16 1.19 -8.45
CA ARG A 121 -19.13 0.18 -8.91
C ARG A 121 -19.36 -0.89 -7.85
N GLN A 122 -18.29 -1.49 -7.34
CA GLN A 122 -18.35 -2.54 -6.32
C GLN A 122 -18.98 -2.03 -5.02
N PHE A 123 -18.68 -0.79 -4.63
CA PHE A 123 -19.30 -0.14 -3.49
C PHE A 123 -20.81 -0.01 -3.69
N GLY A 124 -21.24 0.48 -4.86
CA GLY A 124 -22.66 0.59 -5.19
C GLY A 124 -23.39 -0.76 -5.23
N GLU A 125 -22.74 -1.82 -5.72
CA GLU A 125 -23.31 -3.18 -5.69
C GLU A 125 -23.44 -3.71 -4.27
N SER A 126 -22.43 -3.47 -3.43
CA SER A 126 -22.42 -3.94 -2.03
C SER A 126 -23.41 -3.18 -1.15
N ALA A 127 -23.67 -1.90 -1.44
CA ALA A 127 -24.61 -1.06 -0.72
C ALA A 127 -26.09 -1.38 -1.03
N GLY A 128 -26.35 -2.06 -2.15
CA GLY A 128 -27.69 -2.38 -2.60
C GLY A 128 -28.35 -1.26 -3.43
N PRO A 129 -29.43 -1.59 -4.17
CA PRO A 129 -30.00 -0.72 -5.20
C PRO A 129 -30.57 0.59 -4.65
N GLU A 130 -31.24 0.55 -3.50
CA GLU A 130 -31.84 1.74 -2.87
C GLU A 130 -30.77 2.72 -2.39
N CYS A 131 -29.75 2.23 -1.67
CA CYS A 131 -28.65 3.05 -1.18
C CYS A 131 -27.84 3.63 -2.34
N LYS A 132 -27.57 2.83 -3.38
CA LYS A 132 -26.91 3.28 -4.60
C LYS A 132 -27.68 4.42 -5.28
N ALA A 133 -29.00 4.28 -5.45
CA ALA A 133 -29.83 5.31 -6.07
C ALA A 133 -29.83 6.61 -5.24
N ALA A 134 -29.98 6.52 -3.93
CA ALA A 134 -29.94 7.68 -3.03
C ALA A 134 -28.57 8.39 -3.08
N LEU A 135 -27.46 7.63 -3.09
CA LEU A 135 -26.10 8.18 -3.22
C LEU A 135 -25.91 8.89 -4.57
N GLN A 136 -26.43 8.33 -5.66
CA GLN A 136 -26.38 8.96 -6.97
C GLN A 136 -27.20 10.25 -7.01
N GLU A 137 -28.40 10.25 -6.45
CA GLU A 137 -29.26 11.44 -6.36
C GLU A 137 -28.58 12.57 -5.57
N ILE A 138 -28.07 12.27 -4.36
CA ILE A 138 -27.34 13.25 -3.55
C ILE A 138 -26.12 13.80 -4.31
N THR A 139 -25.38 12.93 -5.00
CA THR A 139 -24.23 13.34 -5.80
C THR A 139 -24.62 14.30 -6.93
N GLN A 140 -25.76 14.08 -7.60
CA GLN A 140 -26.28 14.99 -8.63
C GLN A 140 -26.69 16.34 -8.04
N LEU A 141 -27.36 16.34 -6.88
CA LEU A 141 -27.78 17.56 -6.18
C LEU A 141 -26.59 18.41 -5.72
N VAL A 142 -25.55 17.77 -5.18
CA VAL A 142 -24.31 18.44 -4.77
C VAL A 142 -23.50 18.86 -5.99
N GLY A 143 -23.43 18.03 -7.03
CA GLY A 143 -22.76 18.34 -8.30
C GLY A 143 -23.33 19.57 -9.00
N GLY A 144 -24.61 19.88 -8.79
CA GLY A 144 -25.26 21.12 -9.22
C GLY A 144 -24.92 22.37 -8.38
N ARG A 145 -24.32 22.23 -7.18
CA ARG A 145 -23.96 23.35 -6.29
C ARG A 145 -22.49 23.41 -5.88
N GLY A 146 -21.68 22.42 -6.22
CA GLY A 146 -20.26 22.38 -5.89
C GLY A 146 -19.56 21.30 -6.69
N LYS A 147 -18.54 21.70 -7.46
CA LYS A 147 -17.69 20.79 -8.21
C LYS A 147 -17.05 19.75 -7.28
N GLY A 148 -17.39 18.48 -7.49
CA GLY A 148 -16.53 17.33 -7.20
C GLY A 148 -16.43 16.90 -5.73
N VAL A 149 -17.38 16.12 -5.25
CA VAL A 149 -17.15 15.07 -4.25
C VAL A 149 -18.11 13.91 -4.58
N LEU A 150 -17.57 12.70 -4.68
CA LEU A 150 -18.15 11.44 -5.18
C LEU A 150 -18.30 11.32 -6.72
N GLY A 151 -17.40 10.54 -7.31
CA GLY A 151 -17.40 10.15 -8.72
C GLY A 151 -18.36 9.01 -9.06
N MET A 152 -19.59 9.00 -8.54
CA MET A 152 -20.65 8.14 -9.09
C MET A 152 -21.31 8.82 -10.29
N VAL A 153 -20.54 9.05 -11.36
CA VAL A 153 -21.06 9.65 -12.60
C VAL A 153 -21.32 8.54 -13.63
N PRO A 154 -22.57 8.31 -14.07
CA PRO A 154 -22.80 7.63 -15.33
C PRO A 154 -22.28 8.54 -16.44
N GLY A 155 -21.36 8.05 -17.29
CA GLY A 155 -20.79 8.85 -18.37
C GLY A 155 -21.86 9.36 -19.37
N PRO A 156 -21.51 10.19 -20.37
CA PRO A 156 -20.23 10.82 -20.68
C PRO A 156 -20.34 12.36 -20.86
N SER A 157 -19.49 13.15 -20.20
CA SER A 157 -18.92 14.42 -20.74
C SER A 157 -18.19 15.21 -19.64
N TRP A 158 -16.95 14.86 -19.33
CA TRP A 158 -16.05 15.75 -18.59
C TRP A 158 -14.99 16.30 -19.55
N LYS A 159 -15.32 17.40 -20.24
CA LYS A 159 -14.34 18.25 -20.93
C LYS A 159 -14.00 19.44 -20.02
N ARG A 160 -12.79 19.44 -19.45
CA ARG A 160 -11.83 20.58 -19.38
C ARG A 160 -10.74 20.36 -18.31
N GLY A 161 -9.48 20.33 -18.75
CA GLY A 161 -8.35 20.95 -18.03
C GLY A 161 -7.32 20.06 -17.31
N GLY A 162 -7.52 18.75 -17.19
CA GLY A 162 -6.54 17.79 -16.65
C GLY A 162 -6.77 16.41 -17.27
N PRO A 163 -5.90 15.40 -17.09
CA PRO A 163 -6.11 14.08 -17.66
C PRO A 163 -7.35 13.45 -17.02
N GLY A 164 -8.51 13.69 -17.64
CA GLY A 164 -9.81 13.23 -17.15
C GLY A 164 -9.98 11.74 -17.41
N CYS A 165 -10.75 11.09 -16.53
CA CYS A 165 -11.20 9.72 -16.72
C CYS A 165 -12.21 9.68 -17.90
N GLY A 166 -11.70 9.51 -19.13
CA GLY A 166 -12.49 9.34 -20.35
C GLY A 166 -12.71 7.86 -20.69
N PRO A 167 -13.79 7.52 -21.42
CA PRO A 167 -14.03 6.15 -21.86
C PRO A 167 -13.08 5.81 -23.02
N GLY A 168 -12.25 4.77 -22.87
CA GLY A 168 -11.46 4.22 -23.97
C GLY A 168 -9.99 4.66 -24.07
N GLY A 169 -9.35 5.00 -22.96
CA GLY A 169 -7.89 5.10 -22.91
C GLY A 169 -7.28 3.85 -22.30
N GLU A 170 -6.78 2.92 -23.11
CA GLU A 170 -5.54 2.25 -22.72
C GLU A 170 -4.54 3.37 -22.44
N GLY A 171 -4.27 3.61 -21.16
CA GLY A 171 -3.32 4.61 -20.72
C GLY A 171 -1.92 4.21 -21.14
N GLY A 172 -1.56 4.52 -22.38
CA GLY A 172 -0.17 4.66 -22.80
C GLY A 172 0.49 5.69 -21.90
N GLY A 173 1.23 5.22 -20.89
CA GLY A 173 1.93 6.06 -19.91
C GLY A 173 1.94 5.57 -18.46
N GLY A 174 1.27 4.45 -18.13
CA GLY A 174 1.53 3.68 -16.90
C GLY A 174 2.37 2.45 -17.22
N PRO A 175 3.18 1.91 -16.29
CA PRO A 175 3.93 0.69 -16.57
C PRO A 175 2.91 -0.39 -16.96
N GLY A 176 3.09 -0.93 -18.17
CA GLY A 176 2.17 -1.87 -18.78
C GLY A 176 1.84 -3.04 -17.86
N VAL A 177 0.70 -3.67 -18.16
CA VAL A 177 0.34 -5.04 -17.78
C VAL A 177 1.53 -5.76 -17.17
N VAL A 178 1.53 -5.98 -15.85
CA VAL A 178 2.59 -6.75 -15.19
C VAL A 178 2.67 -8.08 -15.92
N PRO A 179 3.72 -8.33 -16.71
CA PRO A 179 3.95 -9.66 -17.19
C PRO A 179 4.29 -10.45 -15.94
N THR A 180 3.62 -11.57 -15.73
CA THR A 180 4.05 -12.58 -14.78
C THR A 180 5.43 -13.09 -15.23
N GLY A 181 6.50 -12.38 -14.87
CA GLY A 181 7.85 -12.73 -15.28
C GLY A 181 8.84 -11.58 -15.15
N ARG A 182 9.86 -11.79 -14.30
CA ARG A 182 11.30 -11.40 -14.35
C ARG A 182 11.79 -10.11 -15.09
N GLY A 183 10.93 -9.20 -15.56
CA GLY A 183 11.31 -8.13 -16.48
C GLY A 183 11.71 -6.78 -15.86
N TRP A 184 11.44 -6.56 -14.56
CA TRP A 184 11.72 -5.26 -13.93
C TRP A 184 13.18 -5.01 -13.56
N TRP A 185 14.03 -6.06 -13.55
CA TRP A 185 15.40 -5.96 -13.01
C TRP A 185 16.49 -5.70 -14.06
N ASN A 186 16.18 -5.74 -15.36
CA ASN A 186 17.20 -5.74 -16.42
C ASN A 186 17.53 -4.36 -17.05
N ASN A 187 17.10 -3.25 -16.46
CA ASN A 187 17.52 -1.93 -16.97
C ASN A 187 17.82 -0.94 -15.85
N SER A 188 19.01 -1.09 -15.27
CA SER A 188 19.74 0.03 -14.69
C SER A 188 21.22 -0.25 -14.90
N GLY A 189 21.74 0.23 -16.04
CA GLY A 189 23.16 0.39 -16.25
C GLY A 189 23.74 1.25 -15.13
N LEU A 190 24.65 0.65 -14.38
CA LEU A 190 25.65 1.32 -13.57
C LEU A 190 26.99 0.89 -14.16
N SER A 191 27.52 1.74 -15.04
CA SER A 191 28.97 1.94 -15.18
C SER A 191 29.46 2.76 -14.00
#